data_AF-A0A1A6AYL4-F1
#
_entry.id   AF-A0A1A6AYL4-F1
#
_cell.length_a   1.000
_cell.length_b   1.000
_cell.length_c   1.000
_cell.angle_alpha   90.00
_cell.angle_beta   90.00
_cell.angle_gamma   90.00
#
_symmetry.space_group_name_H-M   'P 1'
#
loop_
_entity.id
_entity.type
_entity.pdbx_description
1 polymer ?
#
loop_
_entity_poly.entity_id
_entity_poly.type
_entity_poly.pdbx_seq_one_letter_code
_entity_poly.pdbx_strand_id
1 'polypeptide(L)'
;MKFCGIDVHLRTLSIAEIDENFNVNLLKNMNLNELKEYIKATPITLIGVDAPYNLNQGLMNDEVYRNKLSRKINGHYNKKVSEYELSRRGINPFSTPSSMEIVRSKNYLSWMETGFKVYNILKEKGLELLNESNLNEKKDRGMIEVFPHACFTVLEGKLLSNKNTEKGINERINIIEGRGFTGVRDYLQNINKKYKDDFLDALIAAYTAYKIYNGSGTFVGDMVEGQIALPVDKIKDSYKRTAHPESNINKKEESIIIQFNKIYEYKVKHCDSVLWLKHFKPINGAPDALELLKTKQNEDINVTIEGENNDSVNVTLVSMKNRSDGLKVSGKYKKILKDFWGSSGDGKEYIIKIIF
;
A
#
# COMPACT_ATOMS: atom_id res chain seq x y z
N MET A 1 1.65 5.85 31.32
CA MET A 1 2.79 5.58 30.39
C MET A 1 2.59 6.28 29.06
N LYS A 2 3.63 6.38 28.21
CA LYS A 2 3.55 6.99 26.88
C LYS A 2 3.98 6.00 25.80
N PHE A 3 3.19 5.94 24.72
CA PHE A 3 3.46 5.12 23.55
C PHE A 3 3.56 6.01 22.32
N CYS A 4 4.46 5.69 21.40
CA CYS A 4 4.67 6.48 20.19
C CYS A 4 4.49 5.61 18.95
N GLY A 5 3.92 6.19 17.91
CA GLY A 5 3.85 5.61 16.59
C GLY A 5 4.51 6.53 15.57
N ILE A 6 5.26 5.94 14.66
CA ILE A 6 6.00 6.64 13.61
C ILE A 6 5.56 6.07 12.27
N ASP A 7 4.87 6.87 11.47
CA ASP A 7 4.68 6.59 10.05
C ASP A 7 5.83 7.20 9.22
N VAL A 8 6.36 6.43 8.27
CA VAL A 8 7.51 6.85 7.46
C VAL A 8 7.08 7.11 6.03
N HIS A 9 6.93 8.39 5.67
CA HIS A 9 6.59 8.83 4.33
C HIS A 9 7.76 9.55 3.65
N LEU A 10 8.49 8.84 2.78
CA LEU A 10 9.66 9.35 2.06
C LEU A 10 10.73 9.92 3.01
N ARG A 11 10.75 11.24 3.23
CA ARG A 11 11.69 11.94 4.14
C ARG A 11 11.00 12.60 5.34
N THR A 12 9.68 12.48 5.43
CA THR A 12 8.85 13.03 6.50
C THR A 12 8.37 11.88 7.38
N LEU A 13 8.29 12.15 8.68
CA LEU A 13 7.84 11.21 9.69
C LEU A 13 6.58 11.78 10.32
N SER A 14 5.44 11.08 10.23
CA SER A 14 4.26 11.45 11.01
C SER A 14 4.35 10.76 12.37
N ILE A 15 4.36 11.56 13.43
CA ILE A 15 4.52 11.09 14.81
C ILE A 15 3.20 11.22 15.54
N ALA A 16 2.80 10.16 16.23
CA ALA A 16 1.67 10.16 17.16
C ALA A 16 2.13 9.70 18.55
N GLU A 17 1.89 10.51 19.58
CA GLU A 17 2.09 10.12 20.98
C GLU A 17 0.74 9.93 21.66
N ILE A 18 0.57 8.80 22.35
CA ILE A 18 -0.62 8.48 23.13
C ILE A 18 -0.25 8.12 24.57
N ASP A 19 -1.15 8.36 25.50
CA ASP A 19 -1.04 7.80 26.86
C ASP A 19 -1.83 6.48 27.02
N GLU A 20 -1.84 5.94 28.23
CA GLU A 20 -2.55 4.69 28.56
C GLU A 20 -4.08 4.81 28.57
N ASN A 21 -4.61 6.04 28.54
CA ASN A 21 -6.03 6.35 28.42
C ASN A 21 -6.42 6.68 26.97
N PHE A 22 -5.49 6.51 26.02
CA PHE A 22 -5.65 6.84 24.60
C PHE A 22 -5.91 8.32 24.32
N ASN A 23 -5.48 9.21 25.23
CA ASN A 23 -5.38 10.63 24.93
C ASN A 23 -4.23 10.84 23.93
N VAL A 24 -4.49 11.61 22.88
CA VAL A 24 -3.47 11.95 21.87
C VAL A 24 -2.73 13.20 22.35
N ASN A 25 -1.49 13.01 22.83
CA ASN A 25 -0.66 14.08 23.38
C ASN A 25 0.10 14.85 22.30
N LEU A 26 0.36 14.21 21.15
CA LEU A 26 1.10 14.79 20.04
C LEU A 26 0.64 14.18 18.71
N LEU A 27 0.40 15.03 17.73
CA LEU A 27 0.40 14.68 16.31
C LEU A 27 1.27 15.71 15.58
N LYS A 28 2.42 15.26 15.06
CA LYS A 28 3.35 16.17 14.41
C LYS A 28 4.13 15.49 13.30
N ASN A 29 4.31 16.22 12.20
CA ASN A 29 5.29 15.84 11.19
C ASN A 29 6.69 16.28 11.65
N MET A 30 7.64 15.36 11.57
CA MET A 30 9.04 15.58 11.95
C MET A 30 9.98 15.11 10.83
N ASN A 31 11.18 15.67 10.81
CA ASN A 31 12.31 15.08 10.11
C ASN A 31 13.17 14.22 11.07
N LEU A 32 14.19 13.53 10.54
CA LEU A 32 15.06 12.64 11.34
C LEU A 32 15.79 13.37 12.48
N ASN A 33 16.18 14.64 12.32
CA ASN A 33 16.85 15.40 13.38
C ASN A 33 15.86 15.80 14.47
N GLU A 34 14.65 16.22 14.10
CA GLU A 34 13.59 16.50 15.07
C GLU A 34 13.21 15.23 15.85
N LEU A 35 13.16 14.07 15.20
CA LEU A 35 12.95 12.79 15.87
C LEU A 35 14.05 12.52 16.90
N LYS A 36 15.33 12.72 16.55
CA LYS A 36 16.47 12.52 17.47
C LYS A 36 16.31 13.34 18.75
N GLU A 37 15.95 14.61 18.62
CA GLU A 37 15.75 15.50 19.76
C GLU A 37 14.49 15.11 20.56
N TYR A 38 13.40 14.76 19.88
CA TYR A 38 12.16 14.34 20.52
C TYR A 38 12.34 13.08 21.38
N ILE A 39 12.99 12.03 20.85
CA ILE A 39 13.25 10.78 21.59
C ILE A 39 14.24 10.98 22.75
N LYS A 40 15.15 11.96 22.63
CA LYS A 40 16.05 12.33 23.73
C LYS A 40 15.30 13.03 24.87
N ALA A 41 14.36 13.91 24.54
CA ALA A 41 13.64 14.73 25.50
C ALA A 41 12.43 14.01 26.14
N THR A 42 11.88 12.99 25.47
CA THR A 42 10.59 12.41 25.84
C THR A 42 10.76 10.95 26.29
N PRO A 43 10.38 10.60 27.54
CA PRO A 43 10.37 9.22 27.97
C PRO A 43 9.20 8.48 27.32
N ILE A 44 9.50 7.66 26.31
CA ILE A 44 8.54 6.78 25.65
C ILE A 44 8.81 5.34 26.06
N THR A 45 7.74 4.61 26.44
CA THR A 45 7.80 3.22 26.87
C THR A 45 8.05 2.29 25.67
N LEU A 46 7.21 2.40 24.63
CA LEU A 46 7.33 1.59 23.43
C LEU A 46 6.99 2.39 22.17
N ILE A 47 7.73 2.12 21.09
CA ILE A 47 7.60 2.81 19.80
C ILE A 47 7.21 1.81 18.70
N GLY A 48 6.08 2.04 18.03
CA GLY A 48 5.73 1.36 16.79
C GLY A 48 6.22 2.14 15.57
N VAL A 49 6.84 1.47 14.60
CA VAL A 49 7.37 2.10 13.39
C VAL A 49 6.77 1.45 12.16
N ASP A 50 6.07 2.22 11.31
CA ASP A 50 5.63 1.79 9.97
C ASP A 50 6.80 1.84 8.98
N ALA A 51 7.72 0.90 9.16
CA ALA A 51 8.76 0.59 8.20
C ALA A 51 9.39 -0.76 8.51
N PRO A 52 9.93 -1.48 7.50
CA PRO A 52 10.72 -2.68 7.75
C PRO A 52 11.95 -2.33 8.59
N TYR A 53 12.27 -3.16 9.58
CA TYR A 53 13.45 -3.00 10.44
C TYR A 53 14.77 -3.13 9.66
N ASN A 54 14.82 -4.12 8.76
CA ASN A 54 16.00 -4.46 7.97
C ASN A 54 15.59 -4.98 6.57
N LEU A 55 16.61 -5.21 5.74
CA LEU A 55 16.47 -5.83 4.43
C LEU A 55 15.97 -7.27 4.54
N ASN A 56 15.34 -7.76 3.48
CA ASN A 56 14.98 -9.16 3.31
C ASN A 56 16.25 -10.04 3.26
N GLN A 57 16.35 -11.04 4.15
CA GLN A 57 17.50 -11.95 4.25
C GLN A 57 17.36 -13.18 3.35
N GLY A 58 16.23 -13.33 2.66
CA GLY A 58 15.97 -14.38 1.69
C GLY A 58 15.51 -15.70 2.32
N LEU A 59 15.00 -15.71 3.55
CA LEU A 59 14.54 -16.95 4.19
C LEU A 59 13.45 -17.65 3.36
N MET A 60 12.51 -16.88 2.80
CA MET A 60 11.47 -17.44 1.94
C MET A 60 12.00 -17.91 0.57
N ASN A 61 13.20 -17.50 0.16
CA ASN A 61 13.91 -18.00 -1.02
C ASN A 61 14.68 -19.30 -0.73
N ASP A 62 15.01 -19.59 0.52
CA ASP A 62 15.65 -20.84 0.93
C ASP A 62 14.62 -22.00 1.01
N GLU A 63 14.87 -23.05 0.22
CA GLU A 63 14.03 -24.25 0.21
C GLU A 63 14.07 -25.02 1.53
N VAL A 64 15.23 -25.09 2.18
CA VAL A 64 15.39 -25.78 3.47
C VAL A 64 14.57 -25.08 4.53
N TYR A 65 14.62 -23.75 4.58
CA TYR A 65 13.77 -22.95 5.44
C TYR A 65 12.28 -23.20 5.15
N ARG A 66 11.85 -23.13 3.89
CA ARG A 66 10.45 -23.38 3.51
C ARG A 66 9.95 -24.76 3.91
N ASN A 67 10.78 -25.80 3.77
CA ASN A 67 10.43 -27.17 4.13
C ASN A 67 10.17 -27.33 5.65
N LYS A 68 10.77 -26.46 6.49
CA LYS A 68 10.51 -26.45 7.95
C LYS A 68 9.15 -25.84 8.32
N LEU A 69 8.55 -25.02 7.45
CA LEU A 69 7.29 -24.31 7.75
C LEU A 69 6.05 -25.24 7.85
N SER A 70 6.24 -26.56 7.72
CA SER A 70 5.22 -27.61 7.93
C SER A 70 3.92 -27.34 7.16
N ARG A 71 4.03 -26.69 5.99
CA ARG A 71 2.90 -26.30 5.14
C ARG A 71 3.34 -26.19 3.68
N LYS A 72 2.40 -26.42 2.77
CA LYS A 72 2.65 -26.25 1.33
C LYS A 72 2.70 -24.76 0.97
N ILE A 73 3.84 -24.32 0.45
CA ILE A 73 4.07 -22.94 0.03
C ILE A 73 3.95 -22.86 -1.49
N ASN A 74 3.00 -22.06 -1.98
CA ASN A 74 2.84 -21.80 -3.41
C ASN A 74 3.19 -20.34 -3.71
N GLY A 75 4.32 -20.10 -4.39
CA GLY A 75 4.74 -18.77 -4.83
C GLY A 75 5.17 -17.82 -3.70
N HIS A 76 5.42 -16.55 -4.06
CA HIS A 76 5.78 -15.46 -3.12
C HIS A 76 7.09 -15.64 -2.32
N TYR A 77 8.13 -16.21 -2.94
CA TYR A 77 9.42 -16.49 -2.30
C TYR A 77 10.29 -15.23 -2.05
N ASN A 78 10.13 -14.18 -2.86
CA ASN A 78 10.88 -12.91 -2.74
C ASN A 78 10.25 -11.93 -1.73
N LYS A 79 10.00 -12.39 -0.51
CA LYS A 79 9.39 -11.61 0.58
C LYS A 79 10.05 -11.95 1.91
N LYS A 80 10.01 -11.01 2.88
CA LYS A 80 10.26 -11.37 4.28
C LYS A 80 9.23 -12.40 4.74
N VAL A 81 9.56 -13.22 5.74
CA VAL A 81 8.61 -14.19 6.32
C VAL A 81 7.33 -13.50 6.80
N SER A 82 7.45 -12.33 7.44
CA SER A 82 6.30 -11.52 7.89
C SER A 82 5.39 -11.12 6.73
N GLU A 83 5.98 -10.63 5.64
CA GLU A 83 5.29 -10.19 4.43
C GLU A 83 4.59 -11.35 3.72
N TYR A 84 5.24 -12.51 3.66
CA TYR A 84 4.66 -13.74 3.11
C TYR A 84 3.44 -14.17 3.93
N GLU A 85 3.58 -14.25 5.26
CA GLU A 85 2.52 -14.68 6.17
C GLU A 85 1.31 -13.74 6.12
N LEU A 86 1.50 -12.44 5.96
CA LEU A 86 0.41 -11.50 5.72
C LEU A 86 -0.22 -11.68 4.34
N SER A 87 0.61 -11.81 3.30
CA SER A 87 0.14 -11.90 1.90
C SER A 87 -0.76 -13.11 1.67
N ARG A 88 -0.39 -14.27 2.22
CA ARG A 88 -1.21 -15.48 2.11
C ARG A 88 -2.57 -15.36 2.83
N ARG A 89 -2.71 -14.41 3.76
CA ARG A 89 -3.97 -14.09 4.45
C ARG A 89 -4.76 -12.99 3.74
N GLY A 90 -4.33 -12.54 2.57
CA GLY A 90 -5.00 -11.49 1.80
C GLY A 90 -4.54 -10.06 2.15
N ILE A 91 -3.56 -9.91 3.04
CA ILE A 91 -2.99 -8.61 3.43
C ILE A 91 -1.65 -8.44 2.72
N ASN A 92 -1.54 -7.55 1.74
CA ASN A 92 -0.37 -7.48 0.86
C ASN A 92 0.55 -6.29 1.21
N PRO A 93 1.57 -6.46 2.06
CA PRO A 93 2.61 -5.46 2.24
C PRO A 93 3.50 -5.33 0.99
N PHE A 94 4.18 -4.20 0.90
CA PHE A 94 5.29 -4.05 -0.06
C PHE A 94 6.39 -5.05 0.27
N SER A 95 7.00 -5.64 -0.76
CA SER A 95 8.09 -6.58 -0.56
C SER A 95 9.39 -5.83 -0.29
N THR A 96 9.97 -6.05 0.89
CA THR A 96 11.25 -5.45 1.26
C THR A 96 12.36 -6.02 0.38
N PRO A 97 13.19 -5.18 -0.26
CA PRO A 97 14.32 -5.64 -1.06
C PRO A 97 15.39 -6.34 -0.23
N SER A 98 16.21 -7.14 -0.90
CA SER A 98 17.36 -7.84 -0.31
C SER A 98 18.64 -6.99 -0.24
N SER A 99 18.68 -5.83 -0.90
CA SER A 99 19.87 -4.97 -0.91
C SER A 99 19.52 -3.47 -0.90
N MET A 100 20.43 -2.68 -0.32
CA MET A 100 20.33 -1.21 -0.36
C MET A 100 20.47 -0.65 -1.78
N GLU A 101 21.16 -1.34 -2.67
CA GLU A 101 21.24 -0.94 -4.08
C GLU A 101 19.86 -0.92 -4.73
N ILE A 102 19.05 -1.96 -4.51
CA ILE A 102 17.67 -2.00 -5.04
C ILE A 102 16.82 -0.90 -4.41
N VAL A 103 16.92 -0.69 -3.08
CA VAL A 103 16.19 0.38 -2.38
C VAL A 103 16.54 1.75 -2.98
N ARG A 104 17.82 2.03 -3.21
CA ARG A 104 18.30 3.33 -3.74
C ARG A 104 18.05 3.51 -5.23
N SER A 105 17.98 2.42 -5.99
CA SER A 105 17.70 2.46 -7.43
C SER A 105 16.27 2.90 -7.78
N LYS A 106 15.34 2.87 -6.81
CA LYS A 106 13.92 3.16 -7.03
C LYS A 106 13.41 4.19 -6.04
N ASN A 107 13.07 5.39 -6.53
CA ASN A 107 12.62 6.49 -5.68
C ASN A 107 11.42 6.14 -4.78
N TYR A 108 10.49 5.31 -5.28
CA TYR A 108 9.31 4.88 -4.50
C TYR A 108 9.65 3.94 -3.32
N LEU A 109 10.89 3.47 -3.19
CA LEU A 109 11.39 2.67 -2.06
C LEU A 109 12.20 3.51 -1.06
N SER A 110 12.41 4.81 -1.31
CA SER A 110 13.23 5.69 -0.45
C SER A 110 12.71 5.78 0.99
N TRP A 111 11.41 5.57 1.23
CA TRP A 111 10.83 5.51 2.57
C TRP A 111 11.41 4.35 3.39
N MET A 112 11.77 3.21 2.78
CA MET A 112 12.41 2.09 3.50
C MET A 112 13.79 2.48 4.02
N GLU A 113 14.59 3.21 3.23
CA GLU A 113 15.89 3.72 3.68
C GLU A 113 15.72 4.71 4.85
N THR A 114 14.70 5.56 4.80
CA THR A 114 14.35 6.43 5.94
C THR A 114 13.92 5.61 7.15
N GLY A 115 13.16 4.53 6.96
CA GLY A 115 12.79 3.58 8.01
C GLY A 115 14.01 2.99 8.69
N PHE A 116 14.98 2.47 7.93
CA PHE A 116 16.24 1.96 8.49
C PHE A 116 16.99 3.02 9.31
N LYS A 117 16.96 4.28 8.87
CA LYS A 117 17.55 5.41 9.63
C LYS A 117 16.78 5.68 10.92
N VAL A 118 15.45 5.60 10.93
CA VAL A 118 14.64 5.71 12.15
C VAL A 118 15.04 4.63 13.15
N TYR A 119 15.13 3.37 12.74
CA TYR A 119 15.55 2.29 13.64
C TYR A 119 16.95 2.48 14.21
N ASN A 120 17.91 2.95 13.40
CA ASN A 120 19.25 3.27 13.89
C ASN A 120 19.23 4.38 14.94
N ILE A 121 18.44 5.44 14.73
CA ILE A 121 18.25 6.53 15.71
C ILE A 121 17.70 5.99 17.03
N LEU A 122 16.68 5.14 16.98
CA LEU A 122 16.08 4.55 18.17
C LEU A 122 17.07 3.63 18.90
N LYS A 123 17.85 2.83 18.16
CA LYS A 123 18.90 1.96 18.72
C LYS A 123 20.00 2.76 19.40
N GLU A 124 20.45 3.85 18.82
CA GLU A 124 21.42 4.79 19.43
C GLU A 124 20.91 5.40 20.74
N LYS A 125 19.58 5.42 20.97
CA LYS A 125 18.93 5.89 22.21
C LYS A 125 18.61 4.76 23.19
N GLY A 126 19.14 3.57 22.94
CA GLY A 126 19.01 2.40 23.81
C GLY A 126 17.64 1.73 23.74
N LEU A 127 16.87 1.93 22.67
CA LEU A 127 15.70 1.09 22.40
C LEU A 127 16.17 -0.19 21.71
N GLU A 128 15.57 -1.32 22.09
CA GLU A 128 15.81 -2.62 21.45
C GLU A 128 14.61 -3.01 20.57
N LEU A 129 14.87 -3.68 19.44
CA LEU A 129 13.78 -4.26 18.65
C LEU A 129 13.17 -5.43 19.43
N LEU A 130 11.88 -5.34 19.71
CA LEU A 130 11.15 -6.38 20.39
C LEU A 130 10.61 -7.42 19.41
N ASN A 131 10.58 -8.65 19.89
CA ASN A 131 10.05 -9.82 19.22
C ASN A 131 9.44 -10.76 20.28
N GLU A 132 8.88 -11.87 19.83
CA GLU A 132 8.24 -12.83 20.73
C GLU A 132 9.17 -13.41 21.83
N SER A 133 10.49 -13.47 21.59
CA SER A 133 11.44 -14.06 22.54
C SER A 133 11.92 -13.11 23.63
N ASN A 134 12.00 -11.79 23.36
CA ASN A 134 12.58 -10.82 24.30
C ASN A 134 11.55 -9.83 24.90
N LEU A 135 10.28 -9.91 24.48
CA LEU A 135 9.23 -8.96 24.90
C LEU A 135 9.15 -8.82 26.44
N ASN A 136 9.10 -9.92 27.17
CA ASN A 136 8.89 -9.88 28.62
C ASN A 136 10.07 -9.24 29.39
N GLU A 137 11.28 -9.30 28.85
CA GLU A 137 12.49 -8.80 29.49
C GLU A 137 12.78 -7.33 29.13
N LYS A 138 12.28 -6.86 27.98
CA LYS A 138 12.73 -5.60 27.35
C LYS A 138 11.60 -4.62 27.04
N LYS A 139 10.34 -4.93 27.39
CA LYS A 139 9.17 -4.12 27.01
C LYS A 139 9.13 -2.69 27.55
N ASP A 140 9.86 -2.38 28.63
CA ASP A 140 9.82 -1.04 29.25
C ASP A 140 10.57 0.03 28.46
N ARG A 141 11.36 -0.37 27.44
CA ARG A 141 12.06 0.54 26.53
C ARG A 141 12.41 -0.13 25.21
N GLY A 142 11.44 -0.25 24.32
CA GLY A 142 11.62 -0.99 23.05
C GLY A 142 10.97 -0.35 21.84
N MET A 143 11.20 -0.98 20.70
CA MET A 143 10.56 -0.64 19.43
C MET A 143 10.05 -1.89 18.73
N ILE A 144 9.02 -1.73 17.90
CA ILE A 144 8.42 -2.80 17.11
C ILE A 144 8.21 -2.35 15.67
N GLU A 145 8.37 -3.29 14.73
CA GLU A 145 7.96 -3.11 13.33
C GLU A 145 6.44 -3.25 13.24
N VAL A 146 5.79 -2.26 12.62
CA VAL A 146 4.34 -2.22 12.44
C VAL A 146 4.04 -2.12 10.95
N PHE A 147 2.95 -2.74 10.52
CA PHE A 147 2.34 -2.46 9.23
C PHE A 147 0.88 -2.01 9.46
N PRO A 148 0.59 -0.70 9.43
CA PRO A 148 -0.70 -0.12 9.79
C PRO A 148 -1.87 -0.71 9.03
N HIS A 149 -1.73 -0.97 7.72
CA HIS A 149 -2.80 -1.60 6.96
C HIS A 149 -3.17 -2.99 7.50
N ALA A 150 -2.19 -3.78 7.93
CA ALA A 150 -2.47 -5.05 8.60
C ALA A 150 -3.14 -4.82 9.95
N CYS A 151 -2.66 -3.86 10.75
CA CYS A 151 -3.24 -3.52 12.05
C CYS A 151 -4.73 -3.18 11.93
N PHE A 152 -5.08 -2.24 11.08
CA PHE A 152 -6.48 -1.89 10.83
C PHE A 152 -7.30 -3.09 10.33
N THR A 153 -6.74 -3.89 9.41
CA THR A 153 -7.42 -5.07 8.85
C THR A 153 -7.71 -6.13 9.91
N VAL A 154 -6.74 -6.42 10.80
CA VAL A 154 -6.93 -7.45 11.83
C VAL A 154 -7.89 -6.99 12.93
N LEU A 155 -7.91 -5.69 13.24
CA LEU A 155 -8.82 -5.11 14.21
C LEU A 155 -10.28 -5.11 13.72
N GLU A 156 -10.50 -4.79 12.45
CA GLU A 156 -11.84 -4.84 11.84
C GLU A 156 -12.26 -6.28 11.49
N GLY A 157 -11.28 -7.14 11.21
CA GLY A 157 -11.52 -8.53 10.80
C GLY A 157 -11.86 -8.70 9.32
N LYS A 158 -11.70 -7.66 8.49
CA LYS A 158 -11.88 -7.66 7.02
C LYS A 158 -10.96 -6.63 6.34
N LEU A 159 -10.77 -6.75 5.03
CA LEU A 159 -10.00 -5.75 4.25
C LEU A 159 -10.77 -4.44 4.11
N LEU A 160 -10.09 -3.32 4.35
CA LEU A 160 -10.65 -1.98 4.29
C LEU A 160 -10.61 -1.35 2.89
N SER A 161 -11.41 -0.30 2.71
CA SER A 161 -11.31 0.63 1.59
C SER A 161 -9.93 1.30 1.53
N ASN A 162 -9.56 1.79 0.34
CA ASN A 162 -8.25 2.39 0.10
C ASN A 162 -8.02 3.58 1.02
N LYS A 163 -6.85 3.65 1.67
CA LYS A 163 -6.57 4.62 2.76
C LYS A 163 -6.65 6.09 2.34
N ASN A 164 -6.44 6.38 1.05
CA ASN A 164 -6.46 7.74 0.49
C ASN A 164 -7.88 8.18 0.06
N THR A 165 -8.89 7.31 0.20
CA THR A 165 -10.29 7.65 -0.07
C THR A 165 -10.99 8.13 1.20
N GLU A 166 -11.99 8.99 1.08
CA GLU A 166 -12.76 9.48 2.23
C GLU A 166 -13.38 8.32 3.03
N LYS A 167 -13.95 7.33 2.33
CA LYS A 167 -14.47 6.10 2.95
C LYS A 167 -13.38 5.38 3.74
N GLY A 168 -12.20 5.17 3.15
CA GLY A 168 -11.09 4.48 3.82
C GLY A 168 -10.48 5.25 4.99
N ILE A 169 -10.51 6.58 4.97
CA ILE A 169 -10.14 7.44 6.09
C ILE A 169 -11.18 7.28 7.22
N ASN A 170 -12.47 7.40 6.91
CA ASN A 170 -13.54 7.28 7.89
C ASN A 170 -13.61 5.89 8.53
N GLU A 171 -13.40 4.81 7.75
CA GLU A 171 -13.28 3.45 8.29
C GLU A 171 -12.16 3.35 9.35
N ARG A 172 -10.98 3.94 9.08
CA ARG A 172 -9.84 3.93 10.02
C ARG A 172 -10.08 4.77 11.26
N ILE A 173 -10.70 5.94 11.11
CA ILE A 173 -11.13 6.79 12.23
C ILE A 173 -12.09 6.00 13.14
N ASN A 174 -13.11 5.37 12.56
CA ASN A 174 -14.10 4.60 13.31
C ASN A 174 -13.44 3.43 14.06
N ILE A 175 -12.44 2.76 13.46
CA ILE A 175 -11.69 1.70 14.12
C ILE A 175 -10.92 2.24 15.32
N ILE A 176 -10.20 3.36 15.18
CA ILE A 176 -9.41 3.95 16.29
C ILE A 176 -10.33 4.42 17.42
N GLU A 177 -11.38 5.17 17.11
CA GLU A 177 -12.34 5.66 18.11
C GLU A 177 -13.09 4.51 18.79
N GLY A 178 -13.42 3.45 18.05
CA GLY A 178 -13.98 2.22 18.61
C GLY A 178 -13.07 1.51 19.62
N ARG A 179 -11.80 1.94 19.77
CA ARG A 179 -10.86 1.49 20.81
C ARG A 179 -10.73 2.43 21.99
N GLY A 180 -11.58 3.45 22.08
CA GLY A 180 -11.62 4.38 23.21
C GLY A 180 -10.84 5.67 22.99
N PHE A 181 -10.25 5.87 21.80
CA PHE A 181 -9.70 7.17 21.43
C PHE A 181 -10.83 8.20 21.30
N THR A 182 -10.61 9.39 21.85
CA THR A 182 -11.54 10.52 21.72
C THR A 182 -10.95 11.64 20.87
N GLY A 183 -11.80 12.39 20.15
CA GLY A 183 -11.37 13.59 19.43
C GLY A 183 -10.56 13.35 18.14
N VAL A 184 -10.46 12.11 17.65
CA VAL A 184 -9.67 11.78 16.44
C VAL A 184 -10.12 12.60 15.23
N ARG A 185 -11.44 12.74 15.01
CA ARG A 185 -11.96 13.59 13.93
C ARG A 185 -11.54 15.05 14.09
N ASP A 186 -11.58 15.58 15.30
CA ASP A 186 -11.25 16.98 15.60
C ASP A 186 -9.76 17.25 15.35
N TYR A 187 -8.88 16.35 15.82
CA TYR A 187 -7.46 16.42 15.55
C TYR A 187 -7.16 16.43 14.04
N LEU A 188 -7.86 15.60 13.27
CA LEU A 188 -7.68 15.50 11.82
C LEU A 188 -8.39 16.59 11.02
N GLN A 189 -9.27 17.41 11.63
CA GLN A 189 -10.06 18.41 10.90
C GLN A 189 -9.16 19.43 10.19
N ASN A 190 -8.14 19.92 10.90
CA ASN A 190 -7.21 20.95 10.42
C ASN A 190 -5.96 20.37 9.75
N ILE A 191 -5.84 19.04 9.72
CA ILE A 191 -4.74 18.36 9.03
C ILE A 191 -5.03 18.34 7.53
N ASN A 192 -4.04 18.71 6.73
CA ASN A 192 -4.14 18.61 5.27
C ASN A 192 -4.49 17.17 4.87
N LYS A 193 -5.48 17.01 4.00
CA LYS A 193 -5.99 15.70 3.52
C LYS A 193 -4.88 14.71 3.16
N LYS A 194 -3.77 15.18 2.56
CA LYS A 194 -2.64 14.34 2.14
C LYS A 194 -1.83 13.69 3.27
N TYR A 195 -2.04 14.12 4.53
CA TYR A 195 -1.34 13.60 5.71
C TYR A 195 -2.28 12.89 6.67
N LYS A 196 -3.60 12.85 6.38
CA LYS A 196 -4.58 12.25 7.31
C LYS A 196 -4.34 10.75 7.45
N ASP A 197 -4.03 10.06 6.36
CA ASP A 197 -3.70 8.64 6.38
C ASP A 197 -2.36 8.38 7.09
N ASP A 198 -1.33 9.19 6.85
CA ASP A 198 -0.04 9.08 7.55
C ASP A 198 -0.21 9.22 9.08
N PHE A 199 -1.03 10.17 9.56
CA PHE A 199 -1.30 10.31 11.00
C PHE A 199 -2.18 9.19 11.57
N LEU A 200 -3.12 8.64 10.80
CA LEU A 200 -3.89 7.46 11.20
C LEU A 200 -2.98 6.23 11.31
N ASP A 201 -2.03 6.09 10.40
CA ASP A 201 -1.03 5.03 10.37
C ASP A 201 -0.07 5.16 11.58
N ALA A 202 0.34 6.39 11.94
CA ALA A 202 1.08 6.66 13.16
C ALA A 202 0.27 6.35 14.44
N LEU A 203 -1.00 6.77 14.52
CA LEU A 203 -1.86 6.48 15.67
C LEU A 203 -2.04 4.98 15.90
N ILE A 204 -2.28 4.20 14.83
CA ILE A 204 -2.44 2.76 14.98
C ILE A 204 -1.13 2.06 15.34
N ALA A 205 0.02 2.60 14.91
CA ALA A 205 1.32 2.12 15.35
C ALA A 205 1.55 2.35 16.85
N ALA A 206 1.16 3.52 17.38
CA ALA A 206 1.22 3.82 18.81
C ALA A 206 0.28 2.88 19.62
N TYR A 207 -0.94 2.68 19.12
CA TYR A 207 -1.88 1.73 19.72
C TYR A 207 -1.37 0.28 19.70
N THR A 208 -0.72 -0.11 18.61
CA THR A 208 -0.10 -1.45 18.50
C THR A 208 1.02 -1.60 19.53
N ALA A 209 1.82 -0.57 19.75
CA ALA A 209 2.83 -0.57 20.81
C ALA A 209 2.20 -0.75 22.20
N TYR A 210 1.12 -0.03 22.50
CA TYR A 210 0.35 -0.24 23.72
C TYR A 210 -0.17 -1.69 23.86
N LYS A 211 -0.72 -2.27 22.79
CA LYS A 211 -1.27 -3.63 22.82
C LYS A 211 -0.19 -4.69 23.07
N ILE A 212 0.97 -4.54 22.43
CA ILE A 212 2.13 -5.41 22.64
C ILE A 212 2.64 -5.29 24.09
N TYR A 213 2.78 -4.08 24.62
CA TYR A 213 3.22 -3.85 26.00
C TYR A 213 2.34 -4.57 27.04
N ASN A 214 1.02 -4.55 26.81
CA ASN A 214 0.02 -5.18 27.67
C ASN A 214 -0.22 -6.67 27.37
N GLY A 215 0.63 -7.31 26.56
CA GLY A 215 0.53 -8.75 26.26
C GLY A 215 -0.73 -9.15 25.48
N SER A 216 -1.30 -8.20 24.74
CA SER A 216 -2.56 -8.39 23.98
C SER A 216 -2.39 -8.12 22.47
N GLY A 217 -1.20 -8.42 21.97
CA GLY A 217 -0.82 -8.34 20.57
C GLY A 217 0.02 -9.57 20.18
N THR A 218 0.24 -9.73 18.88
CA THR A 218 0.98 -10.86 18.32
C THR A 218 2.06 -10.37 17.37
N PHE A 219 3.10 -11.18 17.19
CA PHE A 219 4.11 -11.00 16.16
C PHE A 219 3.84 -11.92 14.97
N VAL A 220 4.20 -11.48 13.76
CA VAL A 220 4.10 -12.26 12.52
C VAL A 220 5.42 -12.17 11.77
N GLY A 221 6.03 -13.30 11.50
CA GLY A 221 7.30 -13.39 10.76
C GLY A 221 8.32 -14.25 11.47
N ASP A 222 9.58 -14.08 11.08
CA ASP A 222 10.72 -14.75 11.69
C ASP A 222 11.64 -13.70 12.32
N MET A 223 12.22 -14.00 13.49
CA MET A 223 13.04 -13.06 14.24
C MET A 223 14.30 -12.61 13.48
N VAL A 224 14.85 -13.44 12.59
CA VAL A 224 16.05 -13.11 11.80
C VAL A 224 15.78 -11.98 10.79
N GLU A 225 14.61 -11.98 10.19
CA GLU A 225 14.18 -10.94 9.23
C GLU A 225 13.34 -9.84 9.88
N GLY A 226 13.06 -9.93 11.19
CA GLY A 226 12.14 -9.05 11.87
C GLY A 226 10.68 -9.51 11.75
N GLN A 227 9.90 -9.19 12.78
CA GLN A 227 8.50 -9.55 12.89
C GLN A 227 7.62 -8.31 12.88
N ILE A 228 6.48 -8.38 12.18
CA ILE A 228 5.46 -7.33 12.22
C ILE A 228 4.58 -7.58 13.45
N ALA A 229 4.49 -6.59 14.33
CA ALA A 229 3.57 -6.60 15.46
C ALA A 229 2.15 -6.23 15.01
N LEU A 230 1.15 -6.89 15.60
CA LEU A 230 -0.27 -6.69 15.33
C LEU A 230 -1.06 -6.56 16.64
N PRO A 231 -2.07 -5.67 16.70
CA PRO A 231 -2.82 -5.34 17.92
C PRO A 231 -3.95 -6.34 18.27
N VAL A 232 -3.73 -7.64 18.03
CA VAL A 232 -4.66 -8.73 18.35
C VAL A 232 -3.89 -9.95 18.87
N ASP A 233 -4.52 -10.75 19.72
CA ASP A 233 -3.89 -11.98 20.26
C ASP A 233 -3.72 -13.06 19.19
N LYS A 234 -4.66 -13.12 18.23
CA LYS A 234 -4.68 -14.11 17.15
C LYS A 234 -5.19 -13.48 15.86
N ILE A 235 -4.56 -13.86 14.75
CA ILE A 235 -4.96 -13.47 13.40
C ILE A 235 -5.76 -14.58 12.71
N LYS A 236 -6.68 -14.19 11.83
CA LYS A 236 -7.47 -15.12 11.00
C LYS A 236 -6.58 -15.76 9.92
N ASP A 237 -7.03 -16.89 9.39
CA ASP A 237 -6.37 -17.55 8.26
C ASP A 237 -6.54 -16.80 6.93
N SER A 238 -7.58 -15.97 6.82
CA SER A 238 -7.76 -15.08 5.68
C SER A 238 -8.62 -13.86 6.02
N TYR A 239 -8.35 -12.77 5.29
CA TYR A 239 -9.09 -11.53 5.30
C TYR A 239 -9.55 -11.25 3.87
N LYS A 240 -10.83 -10.92 3.73
CA LYS A 240 -11.45 -10.59 2.45
C LYS A 240 -12.10 -9.22 2.57
N ARG A 241 -12.28 -8.52 1.45
CA ARG A 241 -13.21 -7.39 1.43
C ARG A 241 -14.61 -7.96 1.66
N THR A 242 -15.40 -7.32 2.51
CA THR A 242 -16.84 -7.60 2.51
C THR A 242 -17.37 -7.28 1.12
N ALA A 243 -18.08 -8.22 0.50
CA ALA A 243 -18.92 -7.88 -0.64
C ALA A 243 -19.90 -6.83 -0.14
N HIS A 244 -19.69 -5.57 -0.50
CA HIS A 244 -20.71 -4.57 -0.25
C HIS A 244 -21.91 -4.94 -1.13
N PRO A 245 -23.13 -5.03 -0.58
CA PRO A 245 -24.35 -5.01 -1.41
C PRO A 245 -24.38 -3.78 -2.32
N GLU A 246 -23.60 -2.75 -1.98
CA GLU A 246 -23.43 -1.51 -2.73
C GLU A 246 -22.60 -1.63 -4.01
N SER A 247 -21.97 -2.77 -4.31
CA SER A 247 -21.51 -3.00 -5.69
C SER A 247 -22.67 -3.27 -6.67
N ASN A 248 -23.90 -3.38 -6.15
CA ASN A 248 -25.17 -3.45 -6.89
C ASN A 248 -26.17 -2.35 -6.49
N ILE A 249 -25.76 -1.30 -5.77
CA ILE A 249 -26.57 -0.08 -5.76
C ILE A 249 -26.29 0.59 -7.09
N ASN A 250 -27.28 0.52 -7.97
CA ASN A 250 -27.41 1.33 -9.17
C ASN A 250 -26.72 2.68 -8.96
N LYS A 251 -25.49 2.84 -9.51
CA LYS A 251 -25.18 4.10 -10.17
C LYS A 251 -26.43 4.36 -10.98
N LYS A 252 -27.12 5.49 -10.75
CA LYS A 252 -28.11 5.98 -11.71
C LYS A 252 -27.51 5.67 -13.07
N GLU A 253 -28.14 4.75 -13.80
CA GLU A 253 -27.88 4.58 -15.21
C GLU A 253 -28.33 5.91 -15.79
N GLU A 254 -27.42 6.89 -15.79
CA GLU A 254 -27.28 7.67 -16.99
C GLU A 254 -26.94 6.62 -18.03
N SER A 255 -27.98 6.18 -18.74
CA SER A 255 -27.88 5.28 -19.86
C SER A 255 -26.85 5.89 -20.80
N ILE A 256 -25.61 5.41 -20.72
CA ILE A 256 -24.58 5.77 -21.67
C ILE A 256 -25.07 5.20 -22.99
N ILE A 257 -25.51 6.07 -23.89
CA ILE A 257 -25.90 5.66 -25.24
C ILE A 257 -24.61 5.32 -25.97
N ILE A 258 -24.24 4.04 -25.94
CA ILE A 258 -23.15 3.51 -26.75
C ILE A 258 -23.70 3.34 -28.18
N GLN A 259 -23.12 4.08 -29.12
CA GLN A 259 -23.46 4.02 -30.52
C GLN A 259 -22.48 3.06 -31.20
N PHE A 260 -23.00 1.96 -31.74
CA PHE A 260 -22.23 1.04 -32.57
C PHE A 260 -21.83 1.72 -33.90
N ASN A 261 -20.69 1.31 -34.46
CA ASN A 261 -20.01 1.88 -35.62
C ASN A 261 -19.57 3.34 -35.44
N LYS A 262 -19.39 3.78 -34.20
CA LYS A 262 -18.84 5.10 -33.88
C LYS A 262 -17.36 5.00 -33.50
N ILE A 263 -16.61 6.03 -33.85
CA ILE A 263 -15.24 6.21 -33.38
C ILE A 263 -15.29 7.00 -32.08
N TYR A 264 -14.76 6.40 -31.02
CA TYR A 264 -14.56 7.05 -29.73
C TYR A 264 -13.08 7.38 -29.54
N GLU A 265 -12.80 8.63 -29.17
CA GLU A 265 -11.44 9.14 -29.07
C GLU A 265 -11.03 9.34 -27.61
N TYR A 266 -9.82 8.91 -27.30
CA TYR A 266 -9.26 8.97 -25.96
C TYR A 266 -7.85 9.54 -25.99
N LYS A 267 -7.57 10.49 -25.11
CA LYS A 267 -6.21 10.97 -24.86
C LYS A 267 -5.53 10.05 -23.84
N VAL A 268 -4.37 9.53 -24.19
CA VAL A 268 -3.60 8.58 -23.36
C VAL A 268 -2.15 9.01 -23.29
N LYS A 269 -1.58 9.04 -22.08
CA LYS A 269 -0.14 9.25 -21.89
C LYS A 269 0.58 7.90 -21.95
N HIS A 270 1.56 7.76 -22.84
CA HIS A 270 2.33 6.52 -22.98
C HIS A 270 3.37 6.41 -21.85
N CYS A 271 3.03 5.61 -20.83
CA CYS A 271 3.86 5.46 -19.62
C CYS A 271 4.50 4.07 -19.49
N ASP A 272 3.93 3.05 -20.12
CA ASP A 272 4.34 1.65 -20.01
C ASP A 272 3.89 0.88 -21.26
N SER A 273 4.43 -0.33 -21.42
CA SER A 273 4.03 -1.34 -22.41
C SER A 273 2.58 -1.83 -22.28
N VAL A 274 1.88 -1.46 -21.22
CA VAL A 274 0.46 -1.77 -20.96
C VAL A 274 -0.37 -0.51 -21.00
N LEU A 275 -1.46 -0.56 -21.77
CA LEU A 275 -2.43 0.53 -21.86
C LEU A 275 -3.49 0.34 -20.78
N TRP A 276 -3.31 1.01 -19.65
CA TRP A 276 -4.26 0.98 -18.54
C TRP A 276 -5.47 1.88 -18.85
N LEU A 277 -6.68 1.30 -18.82
CA LEU A 277 -7.91 2.00 -19.19
C LEU A 277 -8.20 3.22 -18.31
N LYS A 278 -7.77 3.19 -17.04
CA LYS A 278 -7.84 4.35 -16.13
C LYS A 278 -7.08 5.60 -16.61
N HIS A 279 -6.19 5.46 -17.60
CA HIS A 279 -5.44 6.57 -18.18
C HIS A 279 -6.06 7.11 -19.47
N PHE A 280 -7.15 6.51 -19.95
CA PHE A 280 -7.88 6.97 -21.13
C PHE A 280 -8.79 8.11 -20.71
N LYS A 281 -8.44 9.32 -21.15
CA LYS A 281 -9.27 10.51 -20.94
C LYS A 281 -10.19 10.69 -22.15
N PRO A 282 -11.51 10.61 -21.99
CA PRO A 282 -12.44 10.75 -23.11
C PRO A 282 -12.33 12.14 -23.78
N ILE A 283 -12.46 12.17 -25.11
CA ILE A 283 -12.51 13.39 -25.93
C ILE A 283 -13.89 13.47 -26.59
N ASN A 284 -14.40 14.69 -26.84
CA ASN A 284 -15.62 14.94 -27.62
C ASN A 284 -16.87 14.16 -27.13
N GLY A 285 -17.01 14.01 -25.81
CA GLY A 285 -18.14 13.30 -25.21
C GLY A 285 -18.10 11.78 -25.37
N ALA A 286 -16.92 11.21 -25.64
CA ALA A 286 -16.74 9.76 -25.57
C ALA A 286 -17.08 9.23 -24.16
N PRO A 287 -17.66 8.02 -24.05
CA PRO A 287 -17.93 7.38 -22.78
C PRO A 287 -16.63 6.96 -22.09
N ASP A 288 -16.68 6.65 -20.80
CA ASP A 288 -15.53 6.07 -20.10
C ASP A 288 -15.04 4.80 -20.81
N ALA A 289 -13.72 4.70 -21.05
CA ALA A 289 -13.15 3.60 -21.85
C ALA A 289 -13.32 2.23 -21.17
N LEU A 290 -13.32 2.19 -19.83
CA LEU A 290 -13.55 0.95 -19.10
C LEU A 290 -15.02 0.52 -19.24
N GLU A 291 -15.96 1.46 -19.11
CA GLU A 291 -17.38 1.18 -19.36
C GLU A 291 -17.66 0.74 -20.81
N LEU A 292 -17.05 1.42 -21.79
CA LEU A 292 -17.17 1.08 -23.21
C LEU A 292 -16.70 -0.35 -23.49
N LEU A 293 -15.52 -0.72 -22.98
CA LEU A 293 -14.87 -1.99 -23.32
C LEU A 293 -15.29 -3.18 -22.44
N LYS A 294 -16.07 -2.96 -21.38
CA LYS A 294 -16.66 -4.05 -20.58
C LYS A 294 -17.50 -5.00 -21.43
N THR A 295 -18.21 -4.51 -22.44
CA THR A 295 -19.08 -5.35 -23.28
C THR A 295 -18.31 -6.13 -24.35
N LYS A 296 -17.04 -5.79 -24.61
CA LYS A 296 -16.12 -6.49 -25.52
C LYS A 296 -15.02 -7.26 -24.78
N GLN A 297 -15.31 -7.70 -23.56
CA GLN A 297 -14.33 -8.40 -22.73
C GLN A 297 -13.88 -9.69 -23.42
N ASN A 298 -12.57 -9.85 -23.63
CA ASN A 298 -11.93 -10.95 -24.37
C ASN A 298 -12.05 -10.90 -25.90
N GLU A 299 -12.51 -9.78 -26.47
CA GLU A 299 -12.45 -9.55 -27.91
C GLU A 299 -11.20 -8.74 -28.31
N ASP A 300 -10.80 -8.93 -29.56
CA ASP A 300 -9.75 -8.15 -30.21
C ASP A 300 -10.30 -6.74 -30.55
N ILE A 301 -9.68 -5.70 -30.00
CA ILE A 301 -10.12 -4.31 -30.18
C ILE A 301 -9.22 -3.65 -31.21
N ASN A 302 -9.77 -3.33 -32.38
CA ASN A 302 -9.05 -2.57 -33.39
C ASN A 302 -9.04 -1.08 -33.03
N VAL A 303 -7.85 -0.49 -33.02
CA VAL A 303 -7.65 0.92 -32.69
C VAL A 303 -6.70 1.58 -33.67
N THR A 304 -6.90 2.89 -33.86
CA THR A 304 -5.92 3.77 -34.48
C THR A 304 -5.28 4.60 -33.38
N ILE A 305 -3.95 4.64 -33.35
CA ILE A 305 -3.18 5.45 -32.40
C ILE A 305 -2.50 6.56 -33.20
N GLU A 306 -2.76 7.82 -32.82
CA GLU A 306 -2.25 9.02 -33.47
C GLU A 306 -1.27 9.76 -32.56
N GLY A 307 -0.12 10.11 -33.12
CA GLY A 307 0.92 10.91 -32.47
C GLY A 307 0.78 12.40 -32.74
N GLU A 308 1.66 13.21 -32.16
CA GLU A 308 1.65 14.67 -32.27
C GLU A 308 1.92 15.19 -33.70
N ASN A 309 2.52 14.37 -34.58
CA ASN A 309 2.90 14.76 -35.94
C ASN A 309 1.89 14.32 -37.01
N ASN A 310 0.64 14.01 -36.62
CA ASN A 310 -0.38 13.38 -37.48
C ASN A 310 0.05 12.03 -38.08
N ASP A 311 1.09 11.42 -37.53
CA ASP A 311 1.45 10.03 -37.81
C ASP A 311 0.49 9.10 -37.06
N SER A 312 0.10 7.99 -37.70
CA SER A 312 -0.85 7.07 -37.12
C SER A 312 -0.49 5.61 -37.39
N VAL A 313 -0.89 4.75 -36.45
CA VAL A 313 -0.72 3.30 -36.57
C VAL A 313 -2.02 2.59 -36.22
N ASN A 314 -2.38 1.61 -37.03
CA ASN A 314 -3.51 0.72 -36.76
C ASN A 314 -3.01 -0.56 -36.08
N VAL A 315 -3.54 -0.86 -34.90
CA VAL A 315 -3.17 -2.04 -34.12
C VAL A 315 -4.40 -2.71 -33.53
N THR A 316 -4.26 -3.99 -33.19
CA THR A 316 -5.25 -4.71 -32.40
C THR A 316 -4.76 -4.82 -30.96
N LEU A 317 -5.58 -4.36 -30.01
CA LEU A 317 -5.39 -4.50 -28.58
C LEU A 317 -6.18 -5.71 -28.06
N VAL A 318 -5.63 -6.38 -27.06
CA VAL A 318 -6.20 -7.56 -26.41
C VAL A 318 -6.27 -7.36 -24.91
N SER A 319 -7.34 -7.88 -24.29
CA SER A 319 -7.48 -7.89 -22.83
C SER A 319 -6.37 -8.72 -22.18
N MET A 320 -5.94 -8.30 -20.99
CA MET A 320 -4.98 -9.07 -20.20
C MET A 320 -5.64 -10.25 -19.50
N LYS A 321 -4.96 -11.41 -19.47
CA LYS A 321 -5.42 -12.59 -18.73
C LYS A 321 -5.68 -12.23 -17.26
N ASN A 322 -6.91 -12.44 -16.78
CA ASN A 322 -7.37 -12.14 -15.42
C ASN A 322 -7.36 -10.66 -15.02
N ARG A 323 -7.35 -9.72 -15.98
CA ARG A 323 -7.46 -8.27 -15.73
C ARG A 323 -8.36 -7.59 -16.75
N SER A 324 -9.34 -6.84 -16.28
CA SER A 324 -10.28 -6.08 -17.12
C SER A 324 -9.90 -4.61 -17.30
N ASP A 325 -8.84 -4.14 -16.63
CA ASP A 325 -8.47 -2.72 -16.54
C ASP A 325 -7.24 -2.34 -17.40
N GLY A 326 -6.70 -3.30 -18.15
CA GLY A 326 -5.51 -3.11 -18.97
C GLY A 326 -5.57 -3.87 -20.29
N LEU A 327 -5.06 -3.21 -21.34
CA LEU A 327 -4.93 -3.75 -22.68
C LEU A 327 -3.45 -3.89 -23.07
N LYS A 328 -3.16 -4.88 -23.91
CA LYS A 328 -1.86 -5.06 -24.56
C LYS A 328 -2.04 -5.10 -26.06
N VAL A 329 -1.04 -4.64 -26.79
CA VAL A 329 -1.00 -4.88 -28.24
C VAL A 329 -0.84 -6.38 -28.51
N SER A 330 -1.64 -6.90 -29.43
CA SER A 330 -1.53 -8.29 -29.89
C SER A 330 -0.15 -8.56 -30.49
N GLY A 331 0.28 -9.82 -30.45
CA GLY A 331 1.65 -10.21 -30.84
C GLY A 331 2.07 -9.71 -32.22
N LYS A 332 1.14 -9.72 -33.20
CA LYS A 332 1.39 -9.33 -34.59
C LYS A 332 1.71 -7.84 -34.79
N TYR A 333 1.26 -6.95 -33.90
CA TYR A 333 1.52 -5.51 -34.00
C TYR A 333 2.58 -4.99 -33.02
N LYS A 334 3.18 -5.85 -32.19
CA LYS A 334 4.19 -5.43 -31.20
C LYS A 334 5.34 -4.65 -31.82
N LYS A 335 5.88 -5.12 -32.96
CA LYS A 335 6.97 -4.46 -33.66
C LYS A 335 6.53 -3.10 -34.22
N ILE A 336 5.38 -3.07 -34.90
CA ILE A 336 4.83 -1.86 -35.52
C ILE A 336 4.59 -0.77 -34.46
N LEU A 337 3.96 -1.13 -33.34
CA LEU A 337 3.69 -0.18 -32.26
C LEU A 337 4.99 0.29 -31.56
N LYS A 338 5.95 -0.63 -31.38
CA LYS A 338 7.27 -0.31 -30.84
C LYS A 338 8.05 0.65 -31.74
N ASP A 339 7.96 0.49 -33.06
CA ASP A 339 8.63 1.36 -34.02
C ASP A 339 7.96 2.75 -34.07
N PHE A 340 6.67 2.82 -33.74
CA PHE A 340 5.89 4.07 -33.70
C PHE A 340 6.17 4.94 -32.46
N TRP A 341 6.13 4.38 -31.25
CA TRP A 341 6.25 5.17 -30.00
C TRP A 341 7.30 4.64 -29.00
N GLY A 342 8.18 3.73 -29.43
CA GLY A 342 9.25 3.17 -28.60
C GLY A 342 8.86 1.96 -27.76
N SER A 343 9.82 1.44 -26.98
CA SER A 343 9.65 0.25 -26.12
C SER A 343 9.40 0.56 -24.63
N SER A 344 9.69 1.80 -24.25
CA SER A 344 9.60 2.32 -22.89
C SER A 344 8.71 3.54 -22.97
N GLY A 345 7.77 3.71 -22.05
CA GLY A 345 6.86 4.87 -22.04
C GLY A 345 7.64 6.16 -22.23
N ASP A 346 7.34 6.86 -23.32
CA ASP A 346 8.05 8.07 -23.72
C ASP A 346 7.48 9.33 -23.03
N GLY A 347 6.39 9.15 -22.27
CA GLY A 347 5.72 10.21 -21.53
C GLY A 347 4.96 11.20 -22.42
N LYS A 348 4.80 10.92 -23.72
CA LYS A 348 4.02 11.75 -24.64
C LYS A 348 2.54 11.39 -24.60
N GLU A 349 1.71 12.30 -25.10
CA GLU A 349 0.28 12.09 -25.25
C GLU A 349 -0.04 11.60 -26.67
N TYR A 350 -0.93 10.61 -26.75
CA TYR A 350 -1.43 10.03 -27.98
C TYR A 350 -2.96 10.08 -27.98
N ILE A 351 -3.56 10.12 -29.18
CA ILE A 351 -5.00 9.91 -29.35
C ILE A 351 -5.22 8.47 -29.77
N ILE A 352 -6.01 7.74 -28.99
CA ILE A 352 -6.45 6.38 -29.32
C ILE A 352 -7.90 6.46 -29.78
N LYS A 353 -8.14 6.04 -31.02
CA LYS A 353 -9.44 5.95 -31.65
C LYS A 353 -9.91 4.51 -31.62
N ILE A 354 -11.01 4.25 -30.93
CA ILE A 354 -11.62 2.93 -30.80
C ILE A 354 -12.88 2.91 -31.68
N ILE A 355 -12.91 2.00 -32.64
CA ILE A 355 -14.13 1.72 -33.40
C ILE A 355 -14.96 0.75 -32.57
N PHE A 356 -16.16 1.19 -32.17
CA PHE A 356 -17.00 0.40 -31.28
C PHE A 356 -18.17 -0.25 -31.99
#